data_AF-A0A3D2U5R5-F1
#
_entry.id   AF-A0A3D2U5R5-F1
#
_cell.length_a   1.000
_cell.length_b   1.000
_cell.length_c   1.000
_cell.angle_alpha   90.00
_cell.angle_beta   90.00
_cell.angle_gamma   90.00
#
_symmetry.space_group_name_H-M   'P 1'
#
loop_
_entity.id
_entity.type
_entity.pdbx_description
1 polymer ?
#
loop_
_entity_poly.entity_id
_entity_poly.type
_entity_poly.pdbx_seq_one_letter_code
_entity_poly.pdbx_strand_id
1 'polypeptide(L)'
;QLYHRGWDHHGNIKAASAKTAKLVDQPAAALLKDLKQRDMLKDTLVVWAGEFGRTPMAQGSGRDHHIKGFSIWMAGGGIKGGTSHGNTDELGYNAAENVVTVHDLHATMLRLLGIDHEQLTFPFQGRDFRLTDVAGNVIEPILS
;
A
#
# COMPACT_ATOMS: atom_id res chain seq x y z
N GLN A 1 -8.18 9.67 14.75
CA GLN A 1 -8.10 9.79 13.27
C GLN A 1 -7.68 11.21 12.92
N LEU A 2 -6.56 11.38 12.23
CA LEU A 2 -6.13 12.65 11.63
C LEU A 2 -6.54 12.63 10.15
N TYR A 3 -7.03 13.74 9.61
CA TYR A 3 -7.54 13.81 8.24
C TYR A 3 -6.92 14.96 7.46
N HIS A 4 -6.36 14.64 6.29
CA HIS A 4 -5.75 15.61 5.38
C HIS A 4 -6.47 15.54 4.02
N ARG A 5 -7.07 16.66 3.59
CA ARG A 5 -7.88 16.77 2.37
C ARG A 5 -7.03 17.08 1.13
N GLY A 6 -7.65 17.00 -0.04
CA GLY A 6 -7.12 17.61 -1.27
C GLY A 6 -6.21 16.71 -2.12
N TRP A 7 -6.37 15.39 -2.06
CA TRP A 7 -5.58 14.43 -2.84
C TRP A 7 -6.17 14.09 -4.21
N ASP A 8 -7.43 14.45 -4.47
CA ASP A 8 -8.10 14.17 -5.74
C ASP A 8 -7.83 15.26 -6.78
N HIS A 9 -6.72 15.12 -7.50
CA HIS A 9 -6.29 16.04 -8.54
C HIS A 9 -6.69 15.54 -9.93
N HIS A 10 -7.43 16.36 -10.69
CA HIS A 10 -7.81 16.08 -12.08
C HIS A 10 -7.06 16.93 -13.12
N GLY A 11 -6.38 17.98 -12.67
CA GLY A 11 -5.57 18.88 -13.51
C GLY A 11 -4.35 19.39 -12.76
N ASN A 12 -3.34 19.87 -13.50
CA ASN A 12 -2.04 20.28 -12.97
C ASN A 12 -1.42 19.24 -12.01
N ILE A 13 -1.60 17.96 -12.34
CA ILE A 13 -1.40 16.85 -11.39
C ILE A 13 0.05 16.77 -10.91
N LYS A 14 1.01 17.14 -11.75
CA LYS A 14 2.43 17.16 -11.40
C LYS A 14 2.71 18.12 -10.25
N ALA A 15 2.29 19.38 -10.36
CA ALA A 15 2.54 20.38 -9.33
C ALA A 15 1.66 20.13 -8.09
N ALA A 16 0.39 19.77 -8.29
CA ALA A 16 -0.55 19.53 -7.22
C ALA A 16 -0.14 18.33 -6.35
N SER A 17 0.20 17.19 -6.97
CA SER A 17 0.65 15.99 -6.24
C SER A 17 1.99 16.21 -5.54
N ALA A 18 2.93 16.92 -6.17
CA ALA A 18 4.20 17.25 -5.52
C ALA A 18 4.00 18.16 -4.30
N LYS A 19 3.03 19.07 -4.35
CA LYS A 19 2.67 19.93 -3.22
C LYS A 19 2.05 19.12 -2.10
N THR A 20 1.05 18.27 -2.37
CA THR A 20 0.36 17.49 -1.34
C THR A 20 1.24 16.41 -0.74
N ALA A 21 2.08 15.74 -1.53
CA ALA A 21 3.08 14.80 -1.03
C ALA A 21 4.03 15.44 0.01
N LYS A 22 4.50 16.67 -0.24
CA LYS A 22 5.36 17.41 0.70
C LYS A 22 4.70 17.72 2.04
N LEU A 23 3.36 17.78 2.10
CA LEU A 23 2.64 18.04 3.34
C LEU A 23 2.66 16.83 4.29
N VAL A 24 2.85 15.62 3.75
CA VAL A 24 2.85 14.37 4.53
C VAL A 24 4.22 13.69 4.63
N ASP A 25 5.16 14.03 3.73
CA ASP A 25 6.49 13.45 3.67
C ASP A 25 7.28 13.60 5.00
N GLN A 26 7.45 14.84 5.48
CA GLN A 26 8.18 15.08 6.73
C GLN A 26 7.49 14.48 7.98
N PRO A 27 6.16 14.63 8.17
CA PRO A 27 5.47 13.97 9.29
C PRO A 27 5.58 12.44 9.27
N ALA A 28 5.47 11.80 8.08
CA ALA A 28 5.62 10.36 7.96
C ALA A 28 7.05 9.92 8.32
N ALA A 29 8.07 10.66 7.84
CA ALA A 29 9.46 10.40 8.19
C ALA A 29 9.73 10.59 9.70
N ALA A 30 9.13 11.60 10.32
CA ALA A 30 9.23 11.83 11.76
C ALA A 30 8.60 10.68 12.56
N LEU A 31 7.41 10.22 12.18
CA LEU A 31 6.74 9.08 12.81
C LEU A 31 7.64 7.83 12.80
N LEU A 32 8.20 7.47 11.65
CA LEU A 32 9.08 6.31 11.53
C LEU A 32 10.35 6.45 12.38
N LYS A 33 10.94 7.65 12.41
CA LYS A 33 12.12 7.93 13.25
C LYS A 33 11.80 7.81 14.73
N ASP A 34 10.69 8.38 15.18
CA ASP A 34 10.28 8.37 16.58
C ASP A 34 9.96 6.94 17.04
N LEU A 35 9.23 6.16 16.23
CA LEU A 35 8.98 4.74 16.51
C LEU A 35 10.29 3.95 16.61
N LYS A 36 11.24 4.19 15.71
CA LYS A 36 12.55 3.53 15.74
C LYS A 36 13.36 3.92 16.97
N GLN A 37 13.42 5.21 17.29
CA GLN A 37 14.14 5.72 18.47
C GLN A 37 13.60 5.17 19.78
N ARG A 38 12.30 4.87 19.82
CA ARG A 38 11.62 4.28 20.98
C ARG A 38 11.63 2.75 20.96
N ASP A 39 12.33 2.12 20.02
CA ASP A 39 12.38 0.66 19.85
C ASP A 39 10.99 0.03 19.62
N MET A 40 10.03 0.82 19.13
CA MET A 40 8.64 0.40 18.87
C MET A 40 8.40 0.00 17.43
N LEU A 41 9.26 0.43 16.49
CA LEU A 41 9.07 0.17 15.06
C LEU A 41 9.07 -1.34 14.74
N LYS A 42 9.85 -2.15 15.47
CA LYS A 42 9.89 -3.60 15.27
C LYS A 42 8.54 -4.30 15.57
N ASP A 43 7.75 -3.70 16.46
CA ASP A 43 6.44 -4.21 16.89
C ASP A 43 5.27 -3.41 16.28
N THR A 44 5.56 -2.43 15.42
CA THR A 44 4.56 -1.57 14.80
C THR A 44 4.63 -1.69 13.28
N LEU A 45 3.56 -2.23 12.68
CA LEU A 45 3.39 -2.20 11.23
C LEU A 45 2.85 -0.82 10.81
N VAL A 46 3.64 -0.09 10.02
CA VAL A 46 3.23 1.17 9.39
C VAL A 46 2.96 0.91 7.91
N VAL A 47 1.78 1.32 7.44
CA VAL A 47 1.35 1.16 6.05
C VAL A 47 1.01 2.52 5.47
N TRP A 48 1.57 2.84 4.31
CA TRP A 48 1.17 3.98 3.50
C TRP A 48 0.70 3.46 2.14
N ALA A 49 -0.55 3.74 1.83
CA ALA A 49 -1.19 3.28 0.62
C ALA A 49 -2.20 4.33 0.13
N GLY A 50 -2.39 4.36 -1.19
CA GLY A 50 -3.54 5.01 -1.82
C GLY A 50 -4.56 3.96 -2.28
N GLU A 51 -5.70 4.42 -2.76
CA GLU A 51 -6.76 3.55 -3.29
C GLU A 51 -6.52 3.16 -4.76
N PHE A 52 -5.75 3.98 -5.49
CA PHE A 52 -5.41 3.81 -6.89
C PHE A 52 -4.19 4.65 -7.27
N GLY A 53 -3.58 4.32 -8.41
CA GLY A 53 -2.53 5.10 -9.05
C GLY A 53 -3.07 6.09 -10.08
N ARG A 54 -2.18 6.49 -10.99
CA ARG A 54 -2.52 7.37 -12.12
C ARG A 54 -2.02 6.75 -13.41
N THR A 55 -2.82 6.87 -14.47
CA THR A 55 -2.45 6.31 -15.77
C THR A 55 -1.15 6.94 -16.27
N PRO A 56 -0.39 6.25 -17.13
CA PRO A 56 0.77 6.85 -17.77
C PRO A 56 0.39 7.86 -18.87
N MET A 57 -0.87 7.86 -19.32
CA MET A 57 -1.39 8.78 -20.33
C MET A 57 -1.81 10.13 -19.73
N ALA A 58 -1.45 11.21 -20.42
CA ALA A 58 -1.88 12.56 -20.05
C ALA A 58 -3.28 12.87 -20.57
N GLN A 59 -4.07 13.55 -19.75
CA GLN A 59 -5.32 14.22 -20.12
C GLN A 59 -5.13 15.72 -19.90
N GLY A 60 -4.51 16.39 -20.89
CA GLY A 60 -4.04 17.77 -20.73
C GLY A 60 -2.97 17.87 -19.65
N SER A 61 -3.26 18.58 -18.55
CA SER A 61 -2.36 18.69 -17.39
C SER A 61 -2.65 17.65 -16.29
N GLY A 62 -3.59 16.73 -16.52
CA GLY A 62 -4.03 15.68 -15.59
C GLY A 62 -3.69 14.26 -16.07
N ARG A 63 -4.08 13.27 -15.25
CA ARG A 63 -4.03 11.83 -15.54
C ARG A 63 -5.21 11.14 -14.85
N ASP A 64 -5.75 10.11 -15.48
CA ASP A 64 -6.92 9.37 -14.98
C ASP A 64 -6.56 8.51 -13.76
N HIS A 65 -7.57 8.08 -13.00
CA HIS A 65 -7.42 7.08 -11.94
C HIS A 65 -6.97 5.74 -12.53
N HIS A 66 -6.12 5.01 -11.80
CA HIS A 66 -5.55 3.78 -12.34
C HIS A 66 -5.42 2.66 -11.32
N ILE A 67 -6.25 1.64 -11.47
CA ILE A 67 -6.31 0.50 -10.55
C ILE A 67 -5.37 -0.64 -10.94
N LYS A 68 -4.76 -0.60 -12.13
CA LYS A 68 -3.95 -1.72 -12.66
C LYS A 68 -2.49 -1.69 -12.24
N GLY A 69 -2.00 -0.55 -11.77
CA GLY A 69 -0.61 -0.36 -11.38
C GLY A 69 -0.44 0.88 -10.51
N PHE A 70 0.00 0.67 -9.27
CA PHE A 70 0.35 1.70 -8.32
C PHE A 70 1.27 1.14 -7.25
N SER A 71 1.83 2.02 -6.42
CA SER A 71 2.79 1.65 -5.38
C SER A 71 2.25 1.97 -4.00
N ILE A 72 2.67 1.15 -3.05
CA ILE A 72 2.45 1.31 -1.62
C ILE A 72 3.81 1.14 -0.92
N TRP A 73 3.93 1.55 0.34
CA TRP A 73 5.09 1.18 1.15
C TRP A 73 4.66 0.77 2.55
N MET A 74 5.46 -0.13 3.14
CA MET A 74 5.29 -0.61 4.51
C MET A 74 6.62 -0.52 5.25
N ALA A 75 6.56 -0.39 6.58
CA ALA A 75 7.73 -0.36 7.44
C ALA A 75 7.41 -0.94 8.83
N GLY A 76 8.43 -1.50 9.48
CA GLY A 76 8.30 -2.06 10.83
C GLY A 76 7.51 -3.37 10.85
N GLY A 77 7.21 -3.87 12.05
CA GLY A 77 6.33 -5.02 12.26
C GLY A 77 6.70 -6.28 11.48
N GLY A 78 8.00 -6.58 11.30
CA GLY A 78 8.48 -7.74 10.52
C GLY A 78 8.68 -7.51 9.01
N ILE A 79 8.56 -6.26 8.52
CA ILE A 79 8.90 -5.92 7.14
C ILE A 79 10.41 -5.75 6.97
N LYS A 80 10.96 -6.38 5.92
CA LYS A 80 12.35 -6.25 5.50
C LYS A 80 12.59 -4.92 4.78
N GLY A 81 13.21 -3.99 5.49
CA GLY A 81 13.59 -2.68 4.96
C GLY A 81 14.56 -2.76 3.77
N GLY A 82 14.52 -1.75 2.89
CA GLY A 82 15.38 -1.68 1.70
C GLY A 82 14.97 -2.60 0.56
N THR A 83 13.77 -3.20 0.64
CA THR A 83 13.22 -4.09 -0.38
C THR A 83 12.28 -3.33 -1.30
N SER A 84 12.46 -3.48 -2.62
CA SER A 84 11.45 -3.18 -3.63
C SER A 84 10.93 -4.48 -4.19
N HIS A 85 9.61 -4.65 -4.26
CA HIS A 85 8.96 -5.86 -4.75
C HIS A 85 7.87 -5.53 -5.75
N GLY A 86 7.93 -6.19 -6.91
CA GLY A 86 7.06 -5.94 -8.04
C GLY A 86 7.50 -4.76 -8.91
N ASN A 87 6.98 -4.74 -10.14
CA ASN A 87 7.20 -3.64 -11.08
C ASN A 87 6.06 -3.57 -12.10
N THR A 88 5.89 -2.40 -12.71
CA THR A 88 4.97 -2.23 -13.84
C THR A 88 5.62 -2.61 -15.16
N ASP A 89 4.80 -2.81 -16.20
CA ASP A 89 5.28 -2.92 -17.58
C ASP A 89 6.05 -1.66 -18.02
N GLU A 90 6.71 -1.72 -19.18
CA GLU A 90 7.54 -0.64 -19.72
C GLU A 90 6.81 0.70 -19.87
N LEU A 91 5.47 0.65 -20.03
CA LEU A 91 4.63 1.85 -20.15
C LEU A 91 4.12 2.35 -18.81
N GLY A 92 4.29 1.60 -17.72
CA GLY A 92 3.71 1.89 -16.42
C GLY A 92 2.20 1.62 -16.35
N TYR A 93 1.66 0.76 -17.24
CA TYR A 93 0.23 0.56 -17.38
C TYR A 93 -0.31 -0.62 -16.56
N ASN A 94 0.37 -1.76 -16.51
CA ASN A 94 -0.03 -2.89 -15.67
C ASN A 94 1.09 -3.26 -14.71
N ALA A 95 0.75 -3.77 -13.53
CA ALA A 95 1.70 -4.59 -12.77
C ALA A 95 2.08 -5.81 -13.62
N ALA A 96 3.38 -6.07 -13.78
CA ALA A 96 3.90 -7.07 -14.71
C ALA A 96 4.92 -8.01 -14.08
N GLU A 97 5.74 -7.52 -13.16
CA GLU A 97 6.71 -8.33 -12.43
C GLU A 97 6.24 -8.52 -10.98
N ASN A 98 6.36 -9.74 -10.44
CA ASN A 98 5.99 -10.09 -9.07
C ASN A 98 4.71 -9.39 -8.59
N VAL A 99 3.63 -9.59 -9.35
CA VAL A 99 2.37 -8.86 -9.18
C VAL A 99 1.78 -9.13 -7.80
N VAL A 100 1.48 -8.06 -7.07
CA VAL A 100 0.83 -8.09 -5.76
C VAL A 100 -0.61 -7.61 -5.91
N THR A 101 -1.55 -8.40 -5.41
CA THR A 101 -2.95 -8.02 -5.30
C THR A 101 -3.28 -7.45 -3.92
N VAL A 102 -4.44 -6.81 -3.78
CA VAL A 102 -4.94 -6.38 -2.47
C VAL A 102 -5.14 -7.55 -1.50
N HIS A 103 -5.45 -8.74 -2.02
CA HIS A 103 -5.60 -9.95 -1.22
C HIS A 103 -4.25 -10.40 -0.65
N ASP A 104 -3.18 -10.36 -1.44
CA ASP A 104 -1.82 -10.69 -0.98
C ASP A 104 -1.33 -9.69 0.07
N LEU A 105 -1.64 -8.40 -0.11
CA LEU A 105 -1.35 -7.36 0.86
C LEU A 105 -2.06 -7.63 2.20
N HIS A 106 -3.37 -7.90 2.16
CA HIS A 106 -4.15 -8.22 3.36
C HIS A 106 -3.68 -9.52 4.03
N ALA A 107 -3.38 -10.56 3.26
CA ALA A 107 -2.82 -11.82 3.78
C ALA A 107 -1.50 -11.56 4.53
N THR A 108 -0.61 -10.77 3.93
CA THR A 108 0.68 -10.42 4.51
C THR A 108 0.53 -9.60 5.79
N MET A 109 -0.36 -8.59 5.80
CA MET A 109 -0.61 -7.80 7.02
C MET A 109 -1.19 -8.66 8.15
N LEU A 110 -2.16 -9.54 7.86
CA LEU A 110 -2.72 -10.46 8.87
C LEU A 110 -1.64 -11.40 9.41
N ARG A 111 -0.78 -11.94 8.54
CA ARG A 111 0.36 -12.78 8.95
C ARG A 111 1.32 -12.06 9.91
N LEU A 112 1.62 -10.79 9.65
CA LEU A 112 2.46 -9.96 10.53
C LEU A 112 1.80 -9.65 11.87
N LEU A 113 0.47 -9.60 11.89
CA LEU A 113 -0.33 -9.48 13.13
C LEU A 113 -0.51 -10.82 13.87
N GLY A 114 0.10 -11.91 13.39
CA GLY A 114 -0.01 -13.24 13.99
C GLY A 114 -1.32 -13.96 13.70
N ILE A 115 -2.05 -13.52 12.66
CA ILE A 115 -3.34 -14.09 12.26
C ILE A 115 -3.14 -14.88 10.97
N ASP A 116 -3.58 -16.14 10.97
CA ASP A 116 -3.74 -16.90 9.74
C ASP A 116 -4.99 -16.39 8.99
N HIS A 117 -4.76 -15.76 7.84
CA HIS A 117 -5.83 -15.14 7.05
C HIS A 117 -6.85 -16.17 6.53
N GLU A 118 -6.47 -17.44 6.42
CA GLU A 118 -7.38 -18.50 5.98
C GLU A 118 -8.33 -18.95 7.09
N GLN A 119 -7.88 -18.82 8.34
CA GLN A 119 -8.65 -19.18 9.53
C GLN A 119 -9.51 -18.03 10.04
N LEU A 120 -9.25 -16.78 9.63
CA LEU A 120 -10.12 -15.63 9.91
C LEU A 120 -11.34 -15.62 8.97
N THR A 121 -12.15 -16.67 9.12
CA THR A 121 -13.31 -16.95 8.28
C THR A 121 -14.58 -16.93 9.14
N PHE A 122 -15.64 -16.29 8.66
CA PHE A 122 -16.92 -16.21 9.35
C PHE A 122 -18.10 -16.28 8.37
N PRO A 123 -19.25 -16.85 8.78
CA PRO A 123 -20.43 -16.93 7.93
C PRO A 123 -21.04 -15.55 7.73
N PHE A 124 -21.20 -15.13 6.48
CA PHE A 124 -21.85 -13.87 6.11
C PHE A 124 -22.62 -14.03 4.79
N GLN A 125 -23.89 -13.64 4.78
CA GLN A 125 -24.77 -13.72 3.60
C GLN A 125 -24.79 -15.09 2.91
N GLY A 126 -24.75 -16.18 3.69
CA GLY A 126 -24.87 -17.55 3.17
C GLY A 126 -23.59 -18.14 2.59
N ARG A 127 -22.43 -17.49 2.79
CA ARG A 127 -21.12 -18.05 2.47
C ARG A 127 -20.13 -17.82 3.61
N ASP A 128 -19.07 -18.61 3.60
CA ASP A 128 -17.89 -18.32 4.41
C ASP A 128 -17.15 -17.12 3.81
N PHE A 129 -16.92 -16.11 4.63
CA PHE A 129 -16.30 -14.85 4.27
C PHE A 129 -14.99 -14.67 5.02
N ARG A 130 -13.95 -14.24 4.29
CA ARG A 130 -12.66 -13.81 4.85
C ARG A 130 -12.15 -12.59 4.10
N LEU A 131 -11.29 -11.79 4.72
CA LEU A 131 -10.81 -10.51 4.16
C LEU A 131 -10.08 -10.68 2.82
N THR A 132 -9.43 -11.82 2.60
CA THR A 132 -8.73 -12.13 1.36
C THR A 132 -9.60 -12.89 0.34
N ASP A 133 -10.88 -13.10 0.66
CA ASP A 133 -11.83 -13.96 -0.07
C ASP A 133 -11.18 -15.30 -0.48
N VAL A 134 -11.47 -15.89 -1.63
CA VAL A 134 -10.82 -17.13 -2.10
C VAL A 134 -9.36 -16.98 -2.57
N ALA A 135 -8.70 -15.86 -2.28
CA ALA A 135 -7.37 -15.51 -2.77
C ALA A 135 -6.41 -15.07 -1.63
N GLY A 136 -5.24 -14.55 -2.04
CA GLY A 136 -4.22 -13.99 -1.17
C GLY A 136 -3.12 -14.97 -0.83
N ASN A 137 -1.88 -14.59 -1.09
CA ASN A 137 -0.67 -15.26 -0.65
C ASN A 137 0.18 -14.28 0.16
N VAL A 138 0.86 -14.80 1.19
CA VAL A 138 1.83 -14.00 1.94
C VAL A 138 3.00 -13.65 1.01
N ILE A 139 3.37 -12.37 0.99
CA ILE A 139 4.48 -11.85 0.20
C ILE A 139 5.79 -12.13 0.97
N GLU A 140 6.22 -13.39 0.99
CA GLU A 140 7.43 -13.81 1.73
C GLU A 140 8.69 -12.97 1.42
N PRO A 141 8.96 -12.53 0.16
CA PRO A 141 10.19 -11.80 -0.14
C PRO A 141 10.37 -10.45 0.58
N ILE A 142 9.29 -9.88 1.15
CA ILE A 142 9.33 -8.58 1.85
C ILE A 142 9.34 -8.72 3.38
N LEU A 143 9.37 -9.95 3.91
CA LEU A 143 9.41 -10.22 5.35
C LEU A 143 10.86 -10.38 5.84
N SER A 144 11.09 -10.03 7.12
CA SER A 144 12.40 -10.09 7.80
C SER A 144 12.69 -11.43 8.46
#